data_AF-L7JPC5-F1
#
_entry.id   AF-L7JPC5-F1
#
_cell.length_a   1.000
_cell.length_b   1.000
_cell.length_c   1.000
_cell.angle_alpha   90.00
_cell.angle_beta   90.00
_cell.angle_gamma   90.00
#
_symmetry.space_group_name_H-M   'P 1'
#
loop_
_entity.id
_entity.type
_entity.pdbx_description
1 polymer ?
#
loop_
_entity_poly.entity_id
_entity_poly.type
_entity_poly.pdbx_seq_one_letter_code
_entity_poly.pdbx_strand_id
1 'polypeptide(L)'
;MSRLLALAATSLTLVVATPPMGWNSYNHYNCLPTEDDIKQSAQGIVDLGFADLGYNIVTTDCGWNGRDRDEQGRQQWNATLFPSGGKALGDFIHSLGLKFGLYSGAGYFQCGSTDLPASLGFEEIDSKSFAEWGGDTLKTVMVDSDSAEAKSPERFLKMGRLLKESGRQIDYFLCQWGIVGKSWRMSNDIYNGWRSIWRITNQVIPHAKHTREGSYADMDMLTVGLGAMSYDEERFHFGMWSMMKSPLHIGAPIDKSITSQESLDIMANKEVIAINQDPLSEAAQLALRNTEGEWDVWIGNLSEDRKIVGVANWRNESQSVALDLSFLGIGSADARDVWAASDLGSISGTRQVELKGHELKLLILSNVQKAADAPSSAGYYPVTAAQITAPAVLRSCADRGARDCLPVGQKVGDVNGDAKIAFRNVTVSAAGKKYVGVDFINYDYAFGTAWGWGTNTRNMTISVNGNPATRWAFPLAGNDWFETGRLTIELDGFKAGENGVVFAAQANSGFAPDLVGIEVYE
;
A
#
# COMPACT_ATOMS: atom_id res chain seq x y z
N MET A 1 -12.16 -21.54 9.06
CA MET A 1 -13.32 -20.67 8.79
C MET A 1 -13.02 -19.47 7.89
N SER A 2 -11.80 -18.88 7.91
CA SER A 2 -11.45 -17.68 7.12
C SER A 2 -11.54 -17.82 5.57
N ARG A 3 -11.27 -19.00 4.99
CA ARG A 3 -11.31 -19.20 3.52
C ARG A 3 -12.70 -19.32 2.90
N LEU A 4 -13.71 -19.80 3.64
CA LEU A 4 -15.08 -19.88 3.10
C LEU A 4 -15.73 -18.49 2.98
N LEU A 5 -15.42 -17.57 3.89
CA LEU A 5 -15.80 -16.16 3.75
C LEU A 5 -15.07 -15.50 2.57
N ALA A 6 -13.81 -15.87 2.32
CA ALA A 6 -13.01 -15.31 1.24
C ALA A 6 -13.53 -15.65 -0.17
N LEU A 7 -14.09 -16.84 -0.40
CA LEU A 7 -14.71 -17.19 -1.68
C LEU A 7 -16.09 -16.52 -1.86
N ALA A 8 -16.89 -16.45 -0.79
CA ALA A 8 -18.22 -15.82 -0.83
C ALA A 8 -18.15 -14.30 -1.08
N ALA A 9 -17.16 -13.61 -0.51
CA ALA A 9 -16.97 -12.17 -0.71
C ALA A 9 -16.65 -11.81 -2.18
N THR A 10 -16.00 -12.70 -2.94
CA THR A 10 -15.60 -12.43 -4.33
C THR A 10 -16.75 -12.39 -5.33
N SER A 11 -17.91 -12.97 -5.04
CA SER A 11 -19.11 -12.79 -5.88
C SER A 11 -19.97 -11.61 -5.44
N LEU A 12 -19.56 -10.90 -4.37
CA LEU A 12 -20.33 -9.84 -3.72
C LEU A 12 -19.81 -8.41 -3.99
N THR A 13 -18.79 -8.22 -4.83
CA THR A 13 -18.34 -6.90 -5.29
C THR A 13 -18.44 -6.79 -6.81
N LEU A 14 -18.87 -5.63 -7.30
CA LEU A 14 -18.82 -5.33 -8.72
C LEU A 14 -17.36 -5.16 -9.14
N VAL A 15 -17.01 -5.64 -10.34
CA VAL A 15 -15.63 -5.60 -10.84
C VAL A 15 -15.35 -4.19 -11.36
N VAL A 16 -14.63 -3.39 -10.58
CA VAL A 16 -14.01 -2.15 -11.08
C VAL A 16 -12.73 -2.52 -11.84
N ALA A 17 -12.73 -2.27 -13.16
CA ALA A 17 -11.67 -2.70 -14.06
C ALA A 17 -10.31 -2.02 -13.80
N THR A 18 -10.32 -0.84 -13.17
CA THR A 18 -9.14 -0.09 -12.75
C THR A 18 -9.34 0.49 -11.35
N PRO A 19 -8.27 0.93 -10.65
CA PRO A 19 -8.39 1.57 -9.34
C PRO A 19 -9.30 2.81 -9.40
N PRO A 20 -10.20 3.03 -8.43
CA PRO A 20 -11.06 4.20 -8.42
C PRO A 20 -10.26 5.50 -8.26
N MET A 21 -10.73 6.56 -8.92
CA MET A 21 -10.15 7.90 -8.86
C MET A 21 -11.23 8.90 -8.47
N GLY A 22 -10.88 9.86 -7.62
CA GLY A 22 -11.83 10.88 -7.19
C GLY A 22 -11.29 11.81 -6.13
N TRP A 23 -12.18 12.30 -5.28
CA TRP A 23 -11.91 13.23 -4.20
C TRP A 23 -12.64 12.79 -2.92
N ASN A 24 -12.04 13.06 -1.76
CA ASN A 24 -12.62 12.75 -0.46
C ASN A 24 -12.34 13.90 0.53
N SER A 25 -13.37 14.31 1.28
CA SER A 25 -13.31 15.48 2.17
C SER A 25 -12.42 15.32 3.40
N TYR A 26 -12.08 14.11 3.84
CA TYR A 26 -11.50 13.87 5.16
C TYR A 26 -10.15 14.54 5.40
N ASN A 27 -9.21 14.44 4.45
CA ASN A 27 -7.83 14.87 4.71
C ASN A 27 -7.68 16.38 4.96
N HIS A 28 -8.51 17.21 4.34
CA HIS A 28 -8.51 18.66 4.55
C HIS A 28 -9.53 19.11 5.60
N TYR A 29 -10.76 18.58 5.53
CA TYR A 29 -11.89 19.07 6.34
C TYR A 29 -12.14 18.23 7.60
N ASN A 30 -11.44 17.11 7.77
CA ASN A 30 -11.68 16.12 8.82
C ASN A 30 -13.19 15.72 8.82
N CYS A 31 -13.80 15.52 10.00
CA CYS A 31 -15.24 15.29 10.13
C CYS A 31 -16.06 16.59 10.26
N LEU A 32 -15.63 17.69 9.61
CA LEU A 32 -16.35 18.97 9.62
C LEU A 32 -16.59 19.58 8.22
N PRO A 33 -16.89 18.80 7.15
CA PRO A 33 -17.22 19.39 5.86
C PRO A 33 -18.59 20.08 5.86
N THR A 34 -18.75 21.12 5.03
CA THR A 34 -20.04 21.73 4.71
C THR A 34 -20.49 21.37 3.30
N GLU A 35 -21.78 21.56 2.98
CA GLU A 35 -22.30 21.36 1.63
C GLU A 35 -21.58 22.21 0.58
N ASP A 36 -21.22 23.45 0.93
CA ASP A 36 -20.50 24.34 0.03
C ASP A 36 -19.09 23.81 -0.27
N ASP A 37 -18.39 23.24 0.72
CA ASP A 37 -17.08 22.61 0.51
C ASP A 37 -17.15 21.44 -0.48
N ILE A 38 -18.19 20.60 -0.36
CA ILE A 38 -18.41 19.46 -1.26
C ILE A 38 -18.73 19.97 -2.67
N LYS A 39 -19.62 20.96 -2.79
CA LYS A 39 -20.02 21.54 -4.07
C LYS A 39 -18.86 22.22 -4.78
N GLN A 40 -18.06 23.00 -4.05
CA GLN A 40 -16.86 23.66 -4.57
C GLN A 40 -15.85 22.63 -5.07
N SER A 41 -15.59 21.58 -4.30
CA SER A 41 -14.66 20.53 -4.71
C SER A 41 -15.16 19.74 -5.92
N ALA A 42 -16.46 19.42 -5.97
CA ALA A 42 -17.07 18.75 -7.11
C ALA A 42 -17.00 19.61 -8.39
N GLN A 43 -17.31 20.90 -8.29
CA GLN A 43 -17.18 21.83 -9.41
C GLN A 43 -15.71 21.97 -9.84
N GLY A 44 -14.79 22.06 -8.89
CA GLY A 44 -13.36 22.11 -9.14
C GLY A 44 -12.84 20.91 -9.94
N ILE A 45 -13.34 19.70 -9.66
CA ILE A 45 -12.98 18.50 -10.44
C ILE A 45 -13.30 18.69 -11.93
N VAL A 46 -14.42 19.32 -12.26
CA VAL A 46 -14.80 19.61 -13.66
C VAL A 46 -14.00 20.79 -14.21
N ASP A 47 -14.01 21.92 -13.51
CA ASP A 47 -13.45 23.19 -13.99
C ASP A 47 -11.93 23.13 -14.19
N LEU A 48 -11.25 22.29 -13.40
CA LEU A 48 -9.80 22.07 -13.50
C LEU A 48 -9.44 20.87 -14.41
N GLY A 49 -10.42 20.21 -15.02
CA GLY A 49 -10.21 19.13 -16.00
C GLY A 49 -9.86 17.76 -15.40
N PHE A 50 -10.03 17.58 -14.08
CA PHE A 50 -9.76 16.30 -13.41
C PHE A 50 -10.80 15.23 -13.80
N ALA A 51 -12.04 15.63 -14.10
CA ALA A 51 -13.05 14.71 -14.63
C ALA A 51 -12.59 14.00 -15.91
N ASP A 52 -11.96 14.73 -16.84
CA ASP A 52 -11.42 14.19 -18.10
C ASP A 52 -10.23 13.26 -17.90
N LEU A 53 -9.58 13.33 -16.74
CA LEU A 53 -8.49 12.46 -16.32
C LEU A 53 -8.98 11.18 -15.60
N GLY A 54 -10.29 11.06 -15.38
CA GLY A 54 -10.91 9.90 -14.75
C GLY A 54 -11.29 10.10 -13.28
N TYR A 55 -10.97 11.25 -12.67
CA TYR A 55 -11.42 11.56 -11.31
C TYR A 55 -12.92 11.83 -11.31
N ASN A 56 -13.72 10.82 -10.95
CA ASN A 56 -15.16 10.89 -11.12
C ASN A 56 -15.95 10.61 -9.84
N ILE A 57 -15.32 10.33 -8.70
CA ILE A 57 -16.00 10.12 -7.42
C ILE A 57 -15.80 11.34 -6.51
N VAL A 58 -16.88 11.86 -5.92
CA VAL A 58 -16.84 12.90 -4.89
C VAL A 58 -17.43 12.33 -3.61
N THR A 59 -16.57 12.06 -2.61
CA THR A 59 -17.00 11.42 -1.36
C THR A 59 -17.18 12.45 -0.25
N THR A 60 -18.39 12.52 0.31
CA THR A 60 -18.63 13.19 1.59
C THR A 60 -18.28 12.21 2.72
N ASP A 61 -17.11 12.41 3.34
CA ASP A 61 -16.62 11.57 4.43
C ASP A 61 -17.34 11.90 5.76
N CYS A 62 -16.81 11.45 6.90
CA CYS A 62 -17.45 11.61 8.22
C CYS A 62 -17.93 13.05 8.53
N GLY A 63 -18.92 13.14 9.42
CA GLY A 63 -19.43 14.43 9.93
C GLY A 63 -20.63 15.01 9.19
N TRP A 64 -21.12 14.34 8.14
CA TRP A 64 -22.25 14.80 7.34
C TRP A 64 -23.62 14.67 8.03
N ASN A 65 -23.75 13.70 8.95
CA ASN A 65 -25.03 13.34 9.55
C ASN A 65 -25.34 14.14 10.82
N GLY A 66 -26.62 14.27 11.11
CA GLY A 66 -27.13 14.69 12.42
C GLY A 66 -26.94 13.59 13.46
N ARG A 67 -27.09 13.98 14.74
CA ARG A 67 -26.98 13.09 15.90
C ARG A 67 -28.15 12.11 16.01
N ASP A 68 -29.31 12.53 15.53
CA ASP A 68 -30.55 11.80 15.67
C ASP A 68 -30.95 11.10 14.36
N ARG A 69 -31.47 9.88 14.50
CA ARG A 69 -32.22 9.20 13.44
C ARG A 69 -33.66 9.71 13.43
N ASP A 70 -34.33 9.64 12.30
CA ASP A 70 -35.77 9.97 12.22
C ASP A 70 -36.65 8.91 12.91
N GLU A 71 -37.97 9.15 12.92
CA GLU A 71 -38.96 8.23 13.51
C GLU A 71 -38.97 6.83 12.87
N GLN A 72 -38.45 6.69 11.64
CA GLN A 72 -38.30 5.42 10.94
C GLN A 72 -36.92 4.77 11.16
N GLY A 73 -36.06 5.40 11.97
CA GLY A 73 -34.72 4.93 12.27
C GLY A 73 -33.69 5.23 11.18
N ARG A 74 -33.95 6.14 10.23
CA ARG A 74 -32.99 6.52 9.17
C ARG A 74 -32.03 7.59 9.65
N GLN A 75 -30.76 7.48 9.25
CA GLN A 75 -29.80 8.57 9.45
C GLN A 75 -30.27 9.84 8.73
N GLN A 76 -30.10 11.01 9.37
CA GLN A 76 -30.46 12.30 8.80
C GLN A 76 -29.22 13.11 8.46
N TRP A 77 -29.29 13.90 7.39
CA TRP A 77 -28.27 14.90 7.07
C TRP A 77 -28.37 16.06 8.05
N ASN A 78 -27.24 16.59 8.50
CA ASN A 78 -27.21 17.74 9.38
C ASN A 78 -27.69 18.99 8.61
N ALA A 79 -28.89 19.49 8.88
CA ALA A 79 -29.50 20.60 8.14
C ALA A 79 -28.75 21.95 8.29
N THR A 80 -27.83 22.08 9.26
CA THR A 80 -26.98 23.27 9.38
C THR A 80 -25.78 23.20 8.43
N LEU A 81 -25.15 22.02 8.32
CA LEU A 81 -23.98 21.80 7.46
C LEU A 81 -24.38 21.49 6.01
N PHE A 82 -25.51 20.81 5.84
CA PHE A 82 -26.07 20.32 4.58
C PHE A 82 -27.56 20.70 4.45
N PRO A 83 -27.87 22.01 4.31
CA PRO A 83 -29.23 22.52 4.27
C PRO A 83 -30.11 21.92 3.16
N SER A 84 -29.54 21.45 2.05
CA SER A 84 -30.31 20.79 0.99
C SER A 84 -30.52 19.28 1.20
N GLY A 85 -29.73 18.67 2.10
CA GLY A 85 -29.70 17.23 2.35
C GLY A 85 -29.04 16.40 1.25
N GLY A 86 -28.80 15.12 1.55
CA GLY A 86 -28.00 14.23 0.70
C GLY A 86 -28.53 14.01 -0.71
N LYS A 87 -29.86 13.96 -0.89
CA LYS A 87 -30.45 13.76 -2.22
C LYS A 87 -30.15 14.92 -3.16
N ALA A 88 -30.33 16.15 -2.68
CA ALA A 88 -30.08 17.34 -3.49
C ALA A 88 -28.59 17.53 -3.77
N LEU A 89 -27.72 17.20 -2.80
CA LEU A 89 -26.27 17.17 -3.00
C LEU A 89 -25.86 16.11 -4.05
N GLY A 90 -26.41 14.90 -3.96
CA GLY A 90 -26.18 13.84 -4.94
C GLY A 90 -26.63 14.24 -6.34
N ASP A 91 -27.82 14.83 -6.47
CA ASP A 91 -28.33 15.34 -7.75
C ASP A 91 -27.44 16.43 -8.35
N PHE A 92 -26.88 17.32 -7.51
CA PHE A 92 -25.91 18.31 -7.96
C PHE A 92 -24.64 17.65 -8.50
N ILE A 93 -24.06 16.70 -7.75
CA ILE A 93 -22.84 15.97 -8.16
C ILE A 93 -23.10 15.21 -9.48
N HIS A 94 -24.25 14.55 -9.62
CA HIS A 94 -24.64 13.86 -10.87
C HIS A 94 -24.83 14.83 -12.04
N SER A 95 -25.32 16.05 -11.79
CA SER A 95 -25.47 17.06 -12.85
C SER A 95 -24.14 17.50 -13.47
N LEU A 96 -23.03 17.30 -12.74
CA LEU A 96 -21.65 17.50 -13.20
C LEU A 96 -21.07 16.28 -13.93
N GLY A 97 -21.81 15.18 -14.04
CA GLY A 97 -21.33 13.91 -14.59
C GLY A 97 -20.44 13.11 -13.63
N LEU A 98 -20.41 13.48 -12.36
CA LEU A 98 -19.63 12.83 -11.31
C LEU A 98 -20.49 11.83 -10.53
N LYS A 99 -19.84 10.97 -9.74
CA LYS A 99 -20.44 9.97 -8.85
C LYS A 99 -20.43 10.47 -7.41
N PHE A 100 -21.54 10.26 -6.70
CA PHE A 100 -21.70 10.67 -5.31
C PHE A 100 -21.25 9.55 -4.35
N GLY A 101 -20.19 9.82 -3.60
CA GLY A 101 -19.67 8.90 -2.58
C GLY A 101 -20.19 9.22 -1.19
N LEU A 102 -20.63 8.18 -0.49
CA LEU A 102 -21.15 8.24 0.87
C LEU A 102 -20.18 7.61 1.88
N TYR A 103 -20.38 7.91 3.15
CA TYR A 103 -19.60 7.39 4.27
C TYR A 103 -20.48 6.84 5.40
N SER A 104 -20.09 5.70 5.97
CA SER A 104 -20.63 5.20 7.24
C SER A 104 -19.57 4.41 8.05
N GLY A 105 -19.95 3.96 9.25
CA GLY A 105 -19.17 3.06 10.08
C GLY A 105 -19.82 1.68 10.23
N ALA A 106 -19.01 0.65 10.50
CA ALA A 106 -19.48 -0.71 10.79
C ALA A 106 -19.93 -0.93 12.24
N GLY A 107 -19.78 0.08 13.11
CA GLY A 107 -20.20 0.10 14.51
C GLY A 107 -21.42 0.99 14.74
N TYR A 108 -21.64 1.38 16.01
CA TYR A 108 -22.78 2.19 16.43
C TYR A 108 -22.59 3.66 16.12
N PHE A 109 -21.35 4.16 16.16
CA PHE A 109 -21.01 5.56 15.89
C PHE A 109 -19.95 5.70 14.80
N GLN A 110 -19.91 6.85 14.12
CA GLN A 110 -18.89 7.15 13.12
C GLN A 110 -17.50 7.26 13.74
N CYS A 111 -16.45 7.18 12.90
CA CYS A 111 -15.07 7.18 13.36
C CYS A 111 -14.75 8.46 14.15
N GLY A 112 -14.17 8.30 15.34
CA GLY A 112 -13.81 9.43 16.21
C GLY A 112 -15.00 10.14 16.88
N SER A 113 -16.23 9.62 16.75
CA SER A 113 -17.43 10.19 17.34
C SER A 113 -18.01 9.28 18.43
N THR A 114 -18.70 9.89 19.39
CA THR A 114 -19.49 9.21 20.43
C THR A 114 -20.99 9.44 20.28
N ASP A 115 -21.42 10.12 19.23
CA ASP A 115 -22.76 10.71 19.11
C ASP A 115 -23.30 10.82 17.67
N LEU A 116 -22.49 10.56 16.65
CA LEU A 116 -22.92 10.51 15.25
C LEU A 116 -23.22 9.06 14.86
N PRO A 117 -24.46 8.69 14.55
CA PRO A 117 -24.83 7.30 14.28
C PRO A 117 -24.09 6.72 13.07
N ALA A 118 -23.72 5.46 13.19
CA ALA A 118 -23.25 4.60 12.11
C ALA A 118 -24.23 3.42 11.89
N SER A 119 -23.88 2.43 11.07
CA SER A 119 -24.86 1.50 10.49
C SER A 119 -25.08 0.20 11.25
N LEU A 120 -24.39 -0.08 12.37
CA LEU A 120 -24.58 -1.33 13.10
C LEU A 120 -26.03 -1.46 13.62
N GLY A 121 -26.70 -2.55 13.21
CA GLY A 121 -28.10 -2.81 13.56
C GLY A 121 -29.13 -2.12 12.64
N PHE A 122 -28.68 -1.15 11.84
CA PHE A 122 -29.50 -0.39 10.90
C PHE A 122 -29.11 -0.61 9.44
N GLU A 123 -28.29 -1.64 9.15
CA GLU A 123 -27.65 -1.81 7.84
C GLU A 123 -28.68 -1.86 6.68
N GLU A 124 -29.84 -2.48 6.90
CA GLU A 124 -30.89 -2.57 5.88
C GLU A 124 -31.54 -1.21 5.58
N ILE A 125 -31.91 -0.47 6.62
CA ILE A 125 -32.54 0.85 6.50
C ILE A 125 -31.56 1.85 5.87
N ASP A 126 -30.31 1.82 6.32
CA ASP A 126 -29.26 2.71 5.84
C ASP A 126 -28.92 2.40 4.37
N SER A 127 -28.84 1.13 3.97
CA SER A 127 -28.59 0.75 2.57
C SER A 127 -29.65 1.29 1.60
N LYS A 128 -30.93 1.28 1.99
CA LYS A 128 -32.03 1.86 1.21
C LYS A 128 -31.93 3.38 1.16
N SER A 129 -31.62 4.02 2.29
CA SER A 129 -31.43 5.46 2.38
C SER A 129 -30.29 5.94 1.47
N PHE A 130 -29.17 5.22 1.44
CA PHE A 130 -28.03 5.52 0.56
C PHE A 130 -28.42 5.45 -0.92
N ALA A 131 -29.21 4.45 -1.32
CA ALA A 131 -29.72 4.33 -2.68
C ALA A 131 -30.74 5.44 -3.01
N GLU A 132 -31.64 5.76 -2.08
CA GLU A 132 -32.64 6.83 -2.22
C GLU A 132 -31.98 8.21 -2.42
N TRP A 133 -30.88 8.49 -1.72
CA TRP A 133 -30.08 9.72 -1.88
C TRP A 133 -29.28 9.75 -3.19
N GLY A 134 -29.18 8.63 -3.91
CA GLY A 134 -28.44 8.54 -5.16
C GLY A 134 -26.96 8.22 -4.98
N GLY A 135 -26.54 7.62 -3.87
CA GLY A 135 -25.15 7.20 -3.68
C GLY A 135 -24.67 6.23 -4.77
N ASP A 136 -23.45 6.43 -5.26
CA ASP A 136 -22.77 5.55 -6.23
C ASP A 136 -21.66 4.74 -5.58
N THR A 137 -21.10 5.23 -4.48
CA THR A 137 -20.11 4.52 -3.68
C THR A 137 -20.42 4.65 -2.19
N LEU A 138 -20.03 3.65 -1.40
CA LEU A 138 -20.05 3.73 0.06
C LEU A 138 -18.68 3.36 0.61
N LYS A 139 -18.09 4.25 1.40
CA LYS A 139 -16.94 3.96 2.26
C LYS A 139 -17.45 3.57 3.65
N THR A 140 -17.15 2.35 4.10
CA THR A 140 -17.44 1.91 5.48
C THR A 140 -16.17 1.67 6.26
N VAL A 141 -16.03 2.39 7.38
CA VAL A 141 -14.87 2.28 8.28
C VAL A 141 -15.14 1.29 9.41
N MET A 142 -14.12 0.52 9.81
CA MET A 142 -14.11 -0.19 11.07
C MET A 142 -14.01 0.83 12.20
N VAL A 143 -15.11 0.99 12.92
CA VAL A 143 -15.26 1.87 14.08
C VAL A 143 -15.57 1.01 15.30
N ASP A 144 -15.57 1.59 16.49
CA ASP A 144 -15.74 0.84 17.75
C ASP A 144 -14.78 -0.34 17.85
N SER A 145 -13.48 -0.09 17.67
CA SER A 145 -12.43 -1.12 17.59
C SER A 145 -12.19 -1.89 18.90
N ASP A 146 -13.05 -1.78 19.90
CA ASP A 146 -13.08 -2.67 21.06
C ASP A 146 -14.28 -3.64 21.02
N SER A 147 -15.27 -3.36 20.17
CA SER A 147 -16.44 -4.21 19.96
C SER A 147 -16.11 -5.39 19.05
N ALA A 148 -16.30 -6.61 19.56
CA ALA A 148 -16.18 -7.83 18.76
C ALA A 148 -17.19 -7.88 17.61
N GLU A 149 -18.37 -7.27 17.80
CA GLU A 149 -19.42 -7.20 16.79
C GLU A 149 -19.04 -6.25 15.64
N ALA A 150 -18.51 -5.06 15.97
CA ALA A 150 -18.10 -4.07 14.96
C ALA A 150 -16.87 -4.53 14.14
N LYS A 151 -16.01 -5.36 14.73
CA LYS A 151 -14.89 -6.03 14.03
C LYS A 151 -15.32 -7.22 13.17
N SER A 152 -16.57 -7.67 13.24
CA SER A 152 -16.94 -8.93 12.60
C SER A 152 -16.94 -8.81 11.06
N PRO A 153 -16.24 -9.73 10.34
CA PRO A 153 -16.32 -9.79 8.88
C PRO A 153 -17.75 -9.85 8.34
N GLU A 154 -18.65 -10.49 9.11
CA GLU A 154 -20.03 -10.71 8.71
C GLU A 154 -20.79 -9.40 8.53
N ARG A 155 -20.44 -8.34 9.27
CA ARG A 155 -21.08 -7.02 9.16
C ARG A 155 -20.78 -6.36 7.83
N PHE A 156 -19.52 -6.37 7.43
CA PHE A 156 -19.12 -5.88 6.12
C PHE A 156 -19.77 -6.68 4.99
N LEU A 157 -19.82 -8.01 5.10
CA LEU A 157 -20.51 -8.86 4.12
C LEU A 157 -22.03 -8.60 4.08
N LYS A 158 -22.65 -8.35 5.24
CA LYS A 158 -24.08 -8.01 5.33
C LYS A 158 -24.36 -6.70 4.60
N MET A 159 -23.62 -5.64 4.88
CA MET A 159 -23.77 -4.36 4.18
C MET A 159 -23.54 -4.51 2.67
N GLY A 160 -22.48 -5.20 2.26
CA GLY A 160 -22.20 -5.42 0.83
C GLY A 160 -23.34 -6.14 0.08
N ARG A 161 -24.02 -7.11 0.73
CA ARG A 161 -25.21 -7.75 0.17
C ARG A 161 -26.39 -6.79 0.06
N LEU A 162 -26.66 -6.04 1.12
CA LEU A 162 -27.78 -5.10 1.18
C LEU A 162 -27.64 -3.97 0.15
N LEU A 163 -26.42 -3.48 -0.09
CA LEU A 163 -26.15 -2.51 -1.16
C LEU A 163 -26.52 -3.06 -2.54
N LYS A 164 -26.20 -4.33 -2.82
CA LYS A 164 -26.62 -4.99 -4.08
C LYS A 164 -28.13 -5.15 -4.21
N GLU A 165 -28.82 -5.34 -3.09
CA GLU A 165 -30.28 -5.52 -3.04
C GLU A 165 -31.05 -4.19 -2.97
N SER A 166 -30.35 -3.06 -2.81
CA SER A 166 -30.94 -1.72 -2.60
C SER A 166 -31.68 -1.15 -3.83
N GLY A 167 -31.50 -1.75 -5.01
CA GLY A 167 -32.08 -1.27 -6.27
C GLY A 167 -31.24 -0.22 -6.99
N ARG A 168 -30.09 0.19 -6.44
CA ARG A 168 -29.07 1.02 -7.10
C ARG A 168 -27.71 0.32 -7.02
N GLN A 169 -26.91 0.46 -8.07
CA GLN A 169 -25.53 0.01 -8.01
C GLN A 169 -24.71 0.94 -7.10
N ILE A 170 -24.18 0.40 -6.01
CA ILE A 170 -23.29 1.13 -5.08
C ILE A 170 -21.99 0.36 -4.93
N ASP A 171 -20.87 0.95 -5.38
CA ASP A 171 -19.55 0.35 -5.24
C ASP A 171 -19.08 0.47 -3.78
N TYR A 172 -18.57 -0.62 -3.22
CA TYR A 172 -18.35 -0.73 -1.78
C TYR A 172 -16.87 -0.73 -1.39
N PHE A 173 -16.44 0.33 -0.70
CA PHE A 173 -15.08 0.52 -0.20
C PHE A 173 -15.02 0.23 1.31
N LEU A 174 -14.24 -0.77 1.71
CA LEU A 174 -14.02 -1.13 3.10
C LEU A 174 -12.73 -0.50 3.59
N CYS A 175 -12.86 0.17 4.72
CA CYS A 175 -11.76 0.78 5.43
C CYS A 175 -11.60 0.08 6.78
N GLN A 176 -10.80 -0.96 6.81
CA GLN A 176 -10.64 -1.82 7.99
C GLN A 176 -9.18 -2.04 8.41
N TRP A 177 -8.30 -1.15 7.93
CA TRP A 177 -6.89 -1.06 8.30
C TRP A 177 -6.16 -2.42 8.23
N GLY A 178 -6.50 -3.27 7.26
CA GLY A 178 -5.88 -4.58 7.04
C GLY A 178 -6.37 -5.74 7.92
N ILE A 179 -7.44 -5.60 8.71
CA ILE A 179 -7.83 -6.62 9.71
C ILE A 179 -8.80 -7.69 9.15
N VAL A 180 -9.73 -7.40 8.19
CA VAL A 180 -10.84 -8.33 7.87
C VAL A 180 -11.33 -8.42 6.39
N GLY A 181 -10.69 -9.20 5.52
CA GLY A 181 -11.30 -9.60 4.23
C GLY A 181 -11.09 -8.64 3.05
N LYS A 182 -11.74 -8.94 1.91
CA LYS A 182 -11.39 -8.43 0.56
C LYS A 182 -11.87 -7.02 0.26
N SER A 183 -11.76 -6.10 1.21
CA SER A 183 -11.74 -4.70 0.84
C SER A 183 -10.87 -3.86 1.76
N TRP A 184 -10.47 -2.71 1.23
CA TRP A 184 -9.14 -2.61 0.63
C TRP A 184 -8.22 -1.65 1.36
N ARG A 185 -8.69 -0.84 2.33
CA ARG A 185 -7.75 -0.02 3.11
C ARG A 185 -6.87 -0.94 3.94
N MET A 186 -5.66 -1.07 3.47
CA MET A 186 -4.68 -2.02 3.97
C MET A 186 -3.74 -1.38 4.98
N SER A 187 -3.74 -0.05 5.04
CA SER A 187 -3.02 0.78 5.99
C SER A 187 -3.92 1.45 7.02
N ASN A 188 -3.34 1.80 8.17
CA ASN A 188 -3.89 2.85 9.01
C ASN A 188 -3.90 4.18 8.27
N ASP A 189 -4.64 5.14 8.81
CA ASP A 189 -4.75 6.48 8.23
C ASP A 189 -3.38 7.06 7.86
N ILE A 190 -3.29 7.55 6.63
CA ILE A 190 -2.22 8.45 6.23
C ILE A 190 -2.35 9.76 7.01
N TYR A 191 -1.23 10.36 7.35
CA TYR A 191 -1.20 11.74 7.83
C TYR A 191 -0.29 12.56 6.93
N ASN A 192 -0.54 13.86 6.88
CA ASN A 192 0.13 14.80 6.00
C ASN A 192 1.61 15.00 6.41
N GLY A 193 2.50 14.10 5.98
CA GLY A 193 3.94 14.20 6.21
C GLY A 193 4.73 12.98 5.72
N TRP A 194 5.95 13.22 5.25
CA TRP A 194 6.82 12.24 4.58
C TRP A 194 6.96 10.87 5.26
N ARG A 195 7.01 10.85 6.60
CA ARG A 195 7.12 9.59 7.38
C ARG A 195 5.96 8.63 7.15
N SER A 196 4.76 9.12 6.86
CA SER A 196 3.61 8.26 6.55
C SER A 196 3.81 7.53 5.23
N ILE A 197 4.46 8.16 4.24
CA ILE A 197 4.79 7.57 2.94
C ILE A 197 5.70 6.34 3.10
N TRP A 198 6.77 6.47 3.88
CA TRP A 198 7.65 5.34 4.20
C TRP A 198 6.89 4.21 4.91
N ARG A 199 6.10 4.54 5.95
CA ARG A 199 5.33 3.56 6.72
C ARG A 199 4.36 2.76 5.84
N ILE A 200 3.59 3.45 5.00
CA ILE A 200 2.57 2.83 4.14
C ILE A 200 3.23 2.03 3.01
N THR A 201 4.34 2.52 2.45
CA THR A 201 5.13 1.78 1.45
C THR A 201 5.63 0.45 2.01
N ASN A 202 6.07 0.41 3.27
CA ASN A 202 6.47 -0.85 3.93
C ASN A 202 5.28 -1.74 4.32
N GLN A 203 4.08 -1.17 4.41
CA GLN A 203 2.85 -1.92 4.66
C GLN A 203 2.40 -2.64 3.39
N VAL A 204 2.46 -2.01 2.21
CA VAL A 204 1.84 -2.49 0.98
C VAL A 204 2.55 -3.66 0.30
N ILE A 205 3.84 -3.85 0.59
CA ILE A 205 4.68 -4.91 0.00
C ILE A 205 4.00 -6.30 -0.03
N PRO A 206 3.49 -6.85 1.08
CA PRO A 206 2.84 -8.15 1.06
C PRO A 206 1.49 -8.19 0.35
N HIS A 207 0.88 -7.03 0.11
CA HIS A 207 -0.43 -6.89 -0.54
C HIS A 207 -0.33 -6.74 -2.06
N ALA A 208 0.87 -6.45 -2.60
CA ALA A 208 1.12 -6.37 -4.03
C ALA A 208 0.62 -7.63 -4.77
N LYS A 209 0.91 -8.82 -4.23
CA LYS A 209 0.48 -10.13 -4.79
C LYS A 209 -1.03 -10.36 -4.80
N HIS A 210 -1.79 -9.54 -4.07
CA HIS A 210 -3.25 -9.61 -4.02
C HIS A 210 -3.91 -8.61 -4.96
N THR A 211 -3.12 -7.70 -5.55
CA THR A 211 -3.60 -6.68 -6.49
C THR A 211 -3.90 -7.31 -7.84
N ARG A 212 -5.14 -7.15 -8.30
CA ARG A 212 -5.67 -7.61 -9.59
C ARG A 212 -6.95 -6.85 -9.91
N GLU A 213 -7.51 -7.06 -11.09
CA GLU A 213 -8.78 -6.46 -11.49
C GLU A 213 -9.88 -6.63 -10.41
N GLY A 214 -10.56 -5.53 -10.07
CA GLY A 214 -11.58 -5.47 -9.01
C GLY A 214 -11.04 -5.59 -7.58
N SER A 215 -9.73 -5.51 -7.38
CA SER A 215 -9.04 -5.92 -6.16
C SER A 215 -7.75 -5.15 -5.96
N TYR A 216 -7.83 -3.94 -5.42
CA TYR A 216 -6.70 -2.99 -5.33
C TYR A 216 -6.35 -2.67 -3.89
N ALA A 217 -5.08 -2.79 -3.49
CA ALA A 217 -4.64 -2.38 -2.16
C ALA A 217 -4.80 -0.86 -1.97
N ASP A 218 -5.69 -0.43 -1.08
CA ASP A 218 -5.91 0.99 -0.78
C ASP A 218 -4.93 1.46 0.29
N MET A 219 -3.93 2.21 -0.19
CA MET A 219 -2.86 2.84 0.60
C MET A 219 -3.33 4.13 1.28
N ASP A 220 -4.64 4.41 1.27
CA ASP A 220 -5.30 5.62 1.77
C ASP A 220 -5.21 6.83 0.82
N MET A 221 -5.97 7.88 1.16
CA MET A 221 -6.17 9.08 0.35
C MET A 221 -4.87 9.86 0.10
N LEU A 222 -4.81 10.56 -1.03
CA LEU A 222 -3.69 11.42 -1.38
C LEU A 222 -3.62 12.63 -0.44
N THR A 223 -2.40 13.01 -0.08
CA THR A 223 -2.06 14.20 0.72
C THR A 223 -1.31 15.24 -0.11
N VAL A 224 -1.17 14.99 -1.41
CA VAL A 224 -0.64 15.95 -2.40
C VAL A 224 -1.49 17.22 -2.37
N GLY A 225 -0.85 18.38 -2.27
CA GLY A 225 -1.54 19.67 -2.22
C GLY A 225 -1.99 20.11 -0.83
N LEU A 226 -1.68 19.35 0.23
CA LEU A 226 -1.96 19.73 1.62
C LEU A 226 -0.80 20.49 2.30
N GLY A 227 0.30 20.73 1.60
CA GLY A 227 1.33 21.69 1.99
C GLY A 227 2.35 21.24 3.04
N ALA A 228 2.42 19.95 3.40
CA ALA A 228 3.43 19.44 4.35
C ALA A 228 4.60 18.69 3.68
N MET A 229 4.52 18.42 2.38
CA MET A 229 5.54 17.70 1.62
C MET A 229 6.17 18.63 0.57
N SER A 230 7.43 18.40 0.25
CA SER A 230 8.11 19.06 -0.86
C SER A 230 7.57 18.57 -2.21
N TYR A 231 7.89 19.29 -3.29
CA TYR A 231 7.52 18.90 -4.66
C TYR A 231 7.97 17.47 -5.03
N ASP A 232 9.20 17.10 -4.70
CA ASP A 232 9.73 15.77 -5.02
C ASP A 232 9.09 14.68 -4.12
N GLU A 233 8.74 14.99 -2.86
CA GLU A 233 7.98 14.09 -1.98
C GLU A 233 6.53 13.89 -2.45
N GLU A 234 5.86 14.94 -2.94
CA GLU A 234 4.52 14.83 -3.53
C GLU A 234 4.53 13.99 -4.82
N ARG A 235 5.55 14.15 -5.66
CA ARG A 235 5.77 13.28 -6.82
C ARG A 235 6.05 11.84 -6.41
N PHE A 236 6.88 11.64 -5.39
CA PHE A 236 7.12 10.31 -4.83
C PHE A 236 5.82 9.66 -4.39
N HIS A 237 5.02 10.37 -3.58
CA HIS A 237 3.72 9.92 -3.08
C HIS A 237 2.81 9.49 -4.23
N PHE A 238 2.55 10.39 -5.17
CA PHE A 238 1.66 10.10 -6.30
C PHE A 238 2.17 8.96 -7.19
N GLY A 239 3.48 8.91 -7.44
CA GLY A 239 4.11 7.85 -8.23
C GLY A 239 4.07 6.48 -7.56
N MET A 240 4.31 6.43 -6.25
CA MET A 240 4.25 5.19 -5.46
C MET A 240 2.82 4.64 -5.42
N TRP A 241 1.82 5.47 -5.11
CA TRP A 241 0.41 5.05 -5.14
C TRP A 241 0.00 4.55 -6.53
N SER A 242 0.52 5.19 -7.58
CA SER A 242 0.24 4.83 -8.96
C SER A 242 0.81 3.46 -9.34
N MET A 243 2.09 3.19 -9.05
CA MET A 243 2.70 1.88 -9.38
C MET A 243 2.14 0.73 -8.54
N MET A 244 1.62 1.03 -7.35
CA MET A 244 0.98 0.06 -6.47
C MET A 244 -0.52 -0.15 -6.79
N LYS A 245 -1.07 0.58 -7.78
CA LYS A 245 -2.49 0.54 -8.17
C LYS A 245 -3.44 0.92 -7.03
N SER A 246 -3.01 1.77 -6.10
CA SER A 246 -3.90 2.28 -5.06
C SER A 246 -4.98 3.17 -5.67
N PRO A 247 -6.19 3.26 -5.09
CA PRO A 247 -7.12 4.34 -5.41
C PRO A 247 -6.43 5.71 -5.35
N LEU A 248 -6.78 6.59 -6.29
CA LEU A 248 -6.28 7.97 -6.34
C LEU A 248 -7.40 8.91 -5.89
N HIS A 249 -7.66 8.94 -4.59
CA HIS A 249 -8.60 9.88 -3.98
C HIS A 249 -7.86 11.13 -3.49
N ILE A 250 -8.08 12.26 -4.14
CA ILE A 250 -7.51 13.55 -3.75
C ILE A 250 -8.09 13.97 -2.40
N GLY A 251 -7.20 14.33 -1.46
CA GLY A 251 -7.59 14.85 -0.16
C GLY A 251 -7.49 16.36 -0.01
N ALA A 252 -6.86 17.06 -0.96
CA ALA A 252 -6.76 18.52 -0.98
C ALA A 252 -8.00 19.18 -1.63
N PRO A 253 -8.33 20.44 -1.29
CA PRO A 253 -9.37 21.19 -2.00
C PRO A 253 -9.04 21.33 -3.49
N ILE A 254 -10.01 21.13 -4.37
CA ILE A 254 -9.80 21.29 -5.82
C ILE A 254 -10.04 22.76 -6.20
N ASP A 255 -9.18 23.63 -5.67
CA ASP A 255 -9.29 25.09 -5.85
C ASP A 255 -7.89 25.69 -6.06
N LYS A 256 -7.70 26.41 -7.16
CA LYS A 256 -6.42 27.07 -7.51
C LYS A 256 -6.00 28.18 -6.56
N SER A 257 -6.92 28.71 -5.75
CA SER A 257 -6.63 29.70 -4.72
C SER A 257 -6.11 29.07 -3.42
N ILE A 258 -6.29 27.76 -3.24
CA ILE A 258 -5.91 27.01 -2.03
C ILE A 258 -4.76 26.04 -2.32
N THR A 259 -4.89 25.25 -3.38
CA THR A 259 -3.92 24.23 -3.77
C THR A 259 -3.00 24.73 -4.87
N SER A 260 -1.69 24.51 -4.67
CA SER A 260 -0.66 25.00 -5.58
C SER A 260 -0.81 24.40 -6.98
N GLN A 261 -0.42 25.17 -8.01
CA GLN A 261 -0.42 24.68 -9.39
C GLN A 261 0.50 23.47 -9.56
N GLU A 262 1.65 23.44 -8.87
CA GLU A 262 2.57 22.29 -8.91
C GLU A 262 1.90 21.01 -8.40
N SER A 263 1.18 21.09 -7.27
CA SER A 263 0.44 19.95 -6.72
C SER A 263 -0.71 19.50 -7.63
N LEU A 264 -1.42 20.45 -8.24
CA LEU A 264 -2.46 20.14 -9.24
C LEU A 264 -1.85 19.45 -10.46
N ASP A 265 -0.70 19.92 -10.94
CA ASP A 265 0.00 19.33 -12.10
C ASP A 265 0.51 17.92 -11.79
N ILE A 266 0.98 17.65 -10.56
CA ILE A 266 1.35 16.31 -10.12
C ILE A 266 0.14 15.37 -10.22
N MET A 267 -0.99 15.75 -9.62
CA MET A 267 -2.21 14.95 -9.63
C MET A 267 -2.85 14.86 -11.04
N ALA A 268 -2.53 15.77 -11.95
CA ALA A 268 -3.01 15.77 -13.32
C ALA A 268 -2.09 15.02 -14.32
N ASN A 269 -0.97 14.45 -13.85
CA ASN A 269 0.02 13.83 -14.74
C ASN A 269 -0.54 12.56 -15.41
N LYS A 270 -0.84 12.67 -16.70
CA LYS A 270 -1.47 11.61 -17.51
C LYS A 270 -0.64 10.33 -17.60
N GLU A 271 0.69 10.41 -17.62
CA GLU A 271 1.53 9.22 -17.73
C GLU A 271 1.59 8.44 -16.41
N VAL A 272 1.62 9.16 -15.28
CA VAL A 272 1.57 8.54 -13.95
C VAL A 272 0.18 7.95 -13.68
N ILE A 273 -0.89 8.65 -14.07
CA ILE A 273 -2.26 8.10 -14.06
C ILE A 273 -2.37 6.87 -14.94
N ALA A 274 -1.77 6.85 -16.14
CA ALA A 274 -1.80 5.69 -17.02
C ALA A 274 -1.09 4.47 -16.40
N ILE A 275 -0.05 4.67 -15.57
CA ILE A 275 0.53 3.59 -14.77
C ILE A 275 -0.51 3.07 -13.78
N ASN A 276 -1.21 3.93 -13.04
CA ASN A 276 -2.24 3.50 -12.10
C ASN A 276 -3.40 2.75 -12.77
N GLN A 277 -3.84 3.26 -13.93
CA GLN A 277 -5.00 2.79 -14.69
C GLN A 277 -4.66 1.70 -15.72
N ASP A 278 -3.42 1.19 -15.74
CA ASP A 278 -3.03 0.14 -16.69
C ASP A 278 -3.89 -1.13 -16.48
N PRO A 279 -4.47 -1.69 -17.56
CA PRO A 279 -5.49 -2.73 -17.47
C PRO A 279 -4.97 -4.07 -16.96
N LEU A 280 -3.64 -4.29 -16.92
CA LEU A 280 -3.08 -5.51 -16.33
C LEU A 280 -3.35 -5.58 -14.82
N SER A 281 -3.60 -4.43 -14.17
CA SER A 281 -3.96 -4.37 -12.74
C SER A 281 -2.95 -5.04 -11.81
N GLU A 282 -1.67 -5.12 -12.22
CA GLU A 282 -0.59 -5.71 -11.43
C GLU A 282 0.19 -4.60 -10.69
N ALA A 283 0.27 -4.70 -9.36
CA ALA A 283 1.11 -3.81 -8.57
C ALA A 283 2.61 -4.12 -8.77
N ALA A 284 3.44 -3.07 -8.69
CA ALA A 284 4.88 -3.24 -8.58
C ALA A 284 5.27 -3.98 -7.28
N GLN A 285 6.46 -4.58 -7.29
CA GLN A 285 7.04 -5.31 -6.16
C GLN A 285 8.41 -4.71 -5.83
N LEU A 286 8.76 -4.71 -4.55
CA LEU A 286 10.11 -4.34 -4.09
C LEU A 286 11.10 -5.39 -4.60
N ALA A 287 11.96 -4.99 -5.55
CA ALA A 287 12.93 -5.86 -6.19
C ALA A 287 14.24 -5.91 -5.40
N LEU A 288 14.70 -4.76 -4.90
CA LEU A 288 15.95 -4.63 -4.16
C LEU A 288 15.83 -3.50 -3.14
N ARG A 289 16.36 -3.72 -1.95
CA ARG A 289 16.50 -2.69 -0.92
C ARG A 289 17.96 -2.45 -0.60
N ASN A 290 18.30 -1.20 -0.30
CA ASN A 290 19.51 -0.82 0.43
C ASN A 290 19.14 0.08 1.61
N THR A 291 19.08 -0.48 2.82
CA THR A 291 18.63 0.26 4.01
C THR A 291 19.60 1.36 4.42
N GLU A 292 20.90 1.10 4.39
CA GLU A 292 21.92 2.10 4.79
C GLU A 292 22.21 3.10 3.65
N GLY A 293 22.05 2.64 2.41
CA GLY A 293 22.02 3.49 1.21
C GLY A 293 20.75 4.36 1.11
N GLU A 294 19.70 3.99 1.85
CA GLU A 294 18.39 4.63 1.83
C GLU A 294 17.83 4.77 0.40
N TRP A 295 17.86 3.66 -0.33
CA TRP A 295 17.24 3.57 -1.65
C TRP A 295 16.63 2.19 -1.89
N ASP A 296 15.58 2.16 -2.72
CA ASP A 296 14.89 0.93 -3.12
C ASP A 296 14.71 0.90 -4.65
N VAL A 297 14.67 -0.31 -5.22
CA VAL A 297 14.29 -0.55 -6.61
C VAL A 297 13.00 -1.37 -6.62
N TRP A 298 12.03 -0.93 -7.41
CA TRP A 298 10.72 -1.55 -7.60
C TRP A 298 10.53 -1.95 -9.06
N ILE A 299 9.81 -3.06 -9.30
CA ILE A 299 9.47 -3.50 -10.65
C ILE A 299 8.06 -4.06 -10.71
N GLY A 300 7.33 -3.73 -11.76
CA GLY A 300 6.00 -4.28 -12.04
C GLY A 300 5.81 -4.51 -13.53
N ASN A 301 4.91 -5.42 -13.89
CA ASN A 301 4.47 -5.56 -15.27
C ASN A 301 3.40 -4.52 -15.57
N LEU A 302 3.35 -4.09 -16.83
CA LEU A 302 2.27 -3.32 -17.41
C LEU A 302 1.75 -4.06 -18.63
N SER A 303 0.56 -3.69 -19.10
CA SER A 303 0.00 -4.18 -20.35
C SER A 303 0.95 -3.96 -21.54
N GLU A 304 0.77 -4.75 -22.61
CA GLU A 304 1.58 -4.70 -23.83
C GLU A 304 3.06 -5.08 -23.61
N ASP A 305 3.30 -6.05 -22.72
CA ASP A 305 4.65 -6.56 -22.37
C ASP A 305 5.62 -5.47 -21.87
N ARG A 306 5.08 -4.36 -21.39
CA ARG A 306 5.83 -3.26 -20.78
C ARG A 306 6.12 -3.56 -19.32
N LYS A 307 7.06 -2.82 -18.74
CA LYS A 307 7.36 -2.85 -17.30
C LYS A 307 7.44 -1.45 -16.74
N ILE A 308 7.10 -1.29 -15.47
CA ILE A 308 7.41 -0.09 -14.68
C ILE A 308 8.59 -0.42 -13.77
N VAL A 309 9.61 0.44 -13.76
CA VAL A 309 10.73 0.41 -12.81
C VAL A 309 10.71 1.69 -12.00
N GLY A 310 10.65 1.55 -10.68
CA GLY A 310 10.75 2.66 -9.72
C GLY A 310 12.12 2.64 -9.04
N VAL A 311 12.87 3.74 -9.08
CA VAL A 311 14.10 3.89 -8.28
C VAL A 311 13.87 4.99 -7.25
N ALA A 312 13.77 4.60 -5.99
CA ALA A 312 13.40 5.46 -4.88
C ALA A 312 14.66 5.94 -4.13
N ASN A 313 14.79 7.24 -3.93
CA ASN A 313 15.73 7.83 -2.98
C ASN A 313 14.97 8.22 -1.70
N TRP A 314 15.31 7.61 -0.57
CA TRP A 314 14.72 7.94 0.74
C TRP A 314 15.54 8.98 1.52
N ARG A 315 16.70 9.39 1.02
CA ARG A 315 17.55 10.43 1.62
C ARG A 315 17.01 11.83 1.34
N ASN A 316 17.33 12.75 2.24
CA ASN A 316 17.12 14.19 2.02
C ASN A 316 18.06 14.74 0.92
N GLU A 317 19.22 14.10 0.72
CA GLU A 317 20.23 14.52 -0.24
C GLU A 317 20.08 13.80 -1.59
N SER A 318 20.64 14.42 -2.64
CA SER A 318 20.77 13.76 -3.94
C SER A 318 21.76 12.60 -3.86
N GLN A 319 21.50 11.52 -4.60
CA GLN A 319 22.42 10.39 -4.73
C GLN A 319 22.34 9.72 -6.10
N SER A 320 23.40 8.97 -6.43
CA SER A 320 23.46 8.11 -7.62
C SER A 320 23.25 6.66 -7.23
N VAL A 321 22.29 5.99 -7.88
CA VAL A 321 21.98 4.57 -7.66
C VAL A 321 22.34 3.78 -8.91
N ALA A 322 23.14 2.73 -8.73
CA ALA A 322 23.49 1.80 -9.79
C ALA A 322 22.34 0.80 -10.01
N LEU A 323 21.59 0.97 -11.09
CA LEU A 323 20.52 0.08 -11.53
C LEU A 323 21.08 -1.00 -12.46
N ASP A 324 21.24 -2.20 -11.95
CA ASP A 324 21.57 -3.37 -12.76
C ASP A 324 20.30 -4.00 -13.36
N LEU A 325 20.13 -3.85 -14.68
CA LEU A 325 18.98 -4.39 -15.40
C LEU A 325 19.00 -5.93 -15.45
N SER A 326 20.18 -6.56 -15.46
CA SER A 326 20.30 -8.02 -15.55
C SER A 326 19.71 -8.71 -14.31
N PHE A 327 19.90 -8.10 -13.12
CA PHE A 327 19.26 -8.50 -11.87
C PHE A 327 17.73 -8.49 -11.96
N LEU A 328 17.16 -7.51 -12.67
CA LEU A 328 15.71 -7.43 -12.92
C LEU A 328 15.24 -8.39 -14.03
N GLY A 329 16.12 -9.24 -14.56
CA GLY A 329 15.85 -10.15 -15.67
C GLY A 329 15.83 -9.47 -17.05
N ILE A 330 16.35 -8.25 -17.16
CA ILE A 330 16.27 -7.39 -18.35
C ILE A 330 17.67 -7.26 -18.97
N GLY A 331 17.84 -7.78 -20.18
CA GLY A 331 19.08 -7.63 -20.96
C GLY A 331 19.15 -6.26 -21.61
N SER A 332 18.05 -5.84 -22.25
CA SER A 332 17.87 -4.49 -22.79
C SER A 332 16.39 -4.12 -22.87
N ALA A 333 16.09 -2.82 -22.91
CA ALA A 333 14.75 -2.29 -23.14
C ALA A 333 14.82 -0.85 -23.63
N ASP A 334 13.80 -0.38 -24.35
CA ASP A 334 13.60 1.05 -24.58
C ASP A 334 12.98 1.66 -23.32
N ALA A 335 13.56 2.77 -22.84
CA ALA A 335 13.15 3.40 -21.59
C ALA A 335 12.58 4.81 -21.79
N ARG A 336 11.53 5.12 -21.03
CA ARG A 336 10.93 6.46 -20.92
C ARG A 336 10.95 6.92 -19.47
N ASP A 337 11.53 8.10 -19.21
CA ASP A 337 11.38 8.79 -17.91
C ASP A 337 10.03 9.50 -17.90
N VAL A 338 9.14 8.98 -17.05
CA VAL A 338 7.73 9.39 -16.95
C VAL A 338 7.60 10.82 -16.47
N TRP A 339 8.43 11.23 -15.51
CA TRP A 339 8.34 12.58 -14.96
C TRP A 339 8.99 13.62 -15.84
N ALA A 340 10.09 13.25 -16.51
CA ALA A 340 10.73 14.13 -17.49
C ALA A 340 10.00 14.15 -18.83
N ALA A 341 8.99 13.30 -19.02
CA ALA A 341 8.26 13.08 -20.27
C ALA A 341 9.21 12.84 -21.46
N SER A 342 10.29 12.09 -21.24
CA SER A 342 11.42 11.98 -22.17
C SER A 342 11.79 10.53 -22.46
N ASP A 343 11.98 10.20 -23.73
CA ASP A 343 12.49 8.90 -24.15
C ASP A 343 14.01 8.87 -24.03
N LEU A 344 14.52 7.89 -23.28
CA LEU A 344 15.95 7.69 -23.03
C LEU A 344 16.60 6.76 -24.07
N GLY A 345 15.80 6.18 -24.97
CA GLY A 345 16.22 5.16 -25.93
C GLY A 345 16.50 3.80 -25.29
N SER A 346 17.22 2.96 -26.03
CA SER A 346 17.59 1.61 -25.56
C SER A 346 18.61 1.69 -24.43
N ILE A 347 18.29 1.06 -23.30
CA ILE A 347 19.17 0.87 -22.14
C ILE A 347 19.49 -0.61 -21.95
N SER A 348 20.67 -0.91 -21.39
CA SER A 348 21.14 -2.27 -21.09
C SER A 348 22.21 -2.24 -20.00
N GLY A 349 22.47 -3.39 -19.36
CA GLY A 349 23.48 -3.53 -18.32
C GLY A 349 23.24 -2.63 -17.10
N THR A 350 24.31 -2.19 -16.44
CA THR A 350 24.22 -1.29 -15.27
C THR A 350 24.11 0.17 -15.70
N ARG A 351 23.13 0.89 -15.15
CA ARG A 351 22.89 2.32 -15.40
C ARG A 351 23.02 3.11 -14.09
N GLN A 352 23.70 4.24 -14.12
CA GLN A 352 23.67 5.19 -13.01
C GLN A 352 22.42 6.05 -13.12
N VAL A 353 21.60 6.03 -12.07
CA VAL A 353 20.38 6.83 -11.96
C VAL A 353 20.64 7.92 -10.94
N GLU A 354 20.75 9.16 -11.40
CA GLU A 354 20.86 10.34 -10.54
C GLU A 354 19.49 10.72 -10.01
N LEU A 355 19.38 10.83 -8.68
CA LEU A 355 18.14 11.11 -7.96
C LEU A 355 18.34 12.32 -7.06
N LYS A 356 17.39 13.26 -7.08
CA LYS A 356 17.29 14.28 -6.03
C LYS A 356 16.86 13.66 -4.70
N GLY A 357 17.00 14.42 -3.62
CA GLY A 357 16.46 14.04 -2.33
C GLY A 357 14.97 13.74 -2.43
N HIS A 358 14.54 12.62 -1.88
CA HIS A 358 13.16 12.14 -1.92
C HIS A 358 12.58 11.91 -3.33
N GLU A 359 13.40 11.83 -4.38
CA GLU A 359 12.92 11.53 -5.73
C GLU A 359 12.57 10.04 -5.90
N LEU A 360 11.43 9.78 -6.55
CA LEU A 360 11.10 8.50 -7.15
C LEU A 360 11.19 8.62 -8.67
N LYS A 361 12.25 8.07 -9.25
CA LYS A 361 12.36 7.93 -10.71
C LYS A 361 11.41 6.84 -11.18
N LEU A 362 10.58 7.14 -12.17
CA LEU A 362 9.68 6.19 -12.82
C LEU A 362 10.13 5.99 -14.27
N LEU A 363 10.49 4.75 -14.60
CA LEU A 363 10.88 4.34 -15.95
C LEU A 363 9.87 3.34 -16.51
N ILE A 364 9.20 3.70 -17.59
CA ILE A 364 8.46 2.70 -18.38
C ILE A 364 9.45 2.06 -19.35
N LEU A 365 9.52 0.74 -19.31
CA LEU A 365 10.33 -0.08 -20.19
C LEU A 365 9.44 -0.79 -21.21
N SER A 366 9.85 -0.75 -22.47
CA SER A 366 9.19 -1.42 -23.59
C SER A 366 10.21 -2.18 -24.43
N ASN A 367 9.74 -3.03 -25.35
CA ASN A 367 10.61 -3.90 -26.16
C ASN A 367 11.59 -4.73 -25.32
N VAL A 368 11.17 -5.15 -24.13
CA VAL A 368 12.02 -5.76 -23.10
C VAL A 368 12.60 -7.08 -23.61
N GLN A 369 13.92 -7.14 -23.72
CA GLN A 369 14.67 -8.35 -24.00
C GLN A 369 15.10 -8.99 -22.68
N LYS A 370 14.87 -10.28 -22.54
CA LYS A 370 15.26 -11.02 -21.33
C LYS A 370 16.78 -11.12 -21.23
N ALA A 371 17.34 -10.91 -20.03
CA ALA A 371 18.76 -11.12 -19.77
C ALA A 371 19.12 -12.61 -19.89
N ALA A 372 20.19 -12.91 -20.62
CA ALA A 372 20.74 -14.26 -20.72
C ALA A 372 21.58 -14.64 -19.47
N ASP A 373 22.08 -13.63 -18.78
CA ASP A 373 22.98 -13.62 -17.64
C ASP A 373 22.29 -13.12 -16.37
N ALA A 374 20.95 -13.21 -16.28
CA ALA A 374 20.22 -12.90 -15.06
C ALA A 374 20.74 -13.77 -13.89
N PRO A 375 20.97 -13.21 -12.69
CA PRO A 375 21.45 -13.96 -11.55
C PRO A 375 20.57 -15.17 -11.26
N SER A 376 21.22 -16.31 -11.04
CA SER A 376 20.55 -17.59 -10.78
C SER A 376 20.83 -18.06 -9.36
N SER A 377 19.91 -18.84 -8.79
CA SER A 377 20.08 -19.37 -7.44
C SER A 377 21.31 -20.28 -7.36
N ALA A 378 22.25 -19.91 -6.50
CA ALA A 378 23.41 -20.72 -6.13
C ALA A 378 23.13 -21.66 -4.95
N GLY A 379 21.96 -21.52 -4.30
CA GLY A 379 21.52 -22.42 -3.24
C GLY A 379 20.56 -21.77 -2.24
N TYR A 380 19.67 -22.60 -1.69
CA TYR A 380 18.77 -22.24 -0.61
C TYR A 380 19.23 -22.84 0.73
N TYR A 381 19.29 -22.01 1.76
CA TYR A 381 19.75 -22.37 3.10
C TYR A 381 18.60 -22.17 4.10
N PRO A 382 17.91 -23.26 4.49
CA PRO A 382 16.79 -23.19 5.42
C PRO A 382 17.30 -22.92 6.84
N VAL A 383 16.51 -22.24 7.69
CA VAL A 383 16.92 -22.01 9.09
C VAL A 383 17.15 -23.29 9.91
N THR A 384 16.65 -24.43 9.44
CA THR A 384 16.91 -25.75 10.03
C THR A 384 18.37 -26.19 9.91
N ALA A 385 19.13 -25.61 8.98
CA ALA A 385 20.56 -25.82 8.81
C ALA A 385 21.41 -24.78 9.56
N ALA A 386 20.79 -23.78 10.20
CA ALA A 386 21.51 -22.72 10.91
C ALA A 386 21.85 -23.12 12.34
N GLN A 387 22.98 -22.62 12.84
CA GLN A 387 23.29 -22.63 14.26
C GLN A 387 22.58 -21.44 14.93
N ILE A 388 21.77 -21.72 15.96
CA ILE A 388 20.95 -20.71 16.64
C ILE A 388 21.42 -20.58 18.08
N THR A 389 21.66 -19.35 18.54
CA THR A 389 21.94 -19.06 19.94
C THR A 389 20.72 -18.44 20.62
N ALA A 390 20.49 -18.81 21.88
CA ALA A 390 19.46 -18.22 22.71
C ALA A 390 19.65 -16.68 22.80
N PRO A 391 18.56 -15.91 22.97
CA PRO A 391 17.18 -16.36 23.18
C PRO A 391 16.39 -16.77 21.92
N ALA A 392 16.95 -16.69 20.71
CA ALA A 392 16.22 -17.10 19.51
C ALA A 392 15.89 -18.60 19.51
N VAL A 393 14.72 -18.97 18.95
CA VAL A 393 14.20 -20.34 19.00
C VAL A 393 13.69 -20.78 17.62
N LEU A 394 14.11 -21.98 17.19
CA LEU A 394 13.53 -22.67 16.03
C LEU A 394 12.14 -23.20 16.39
N ARG A 395 11.13 -22.82 15.59
CA ARG A 395 9.73 -23.18 15.80
C ARG A 395 9.17 -23.84 14.55
N SER A 396 8.38 -24.89 14.74
CA SER A 396 7.56 -25.48 13.67
C SER A 396 6.30 -24.64 13.47
N CYS A 397 5.90 -24.44 12.21
CA CYS A 397 4.64 -23.81 11.86
C CYS A 397 3.56 -24.82 11.45
N ALA A 398 3.88 -26.12 11.45
CA ALA A 398 3.00 -27.19 10.99
C ALA A 398 1.68 -27.29 11.79
N ASP A 399 1.68 -26.89 13.06
CA ASP A 399 0.51 -26.98 13.95
C ASP A 399 -0.67 -26.09 13.51
N ARG A 400 -0.43 -25.11 12.62
CA ARG A 400 -1.48 -24.26 12.03
C ARG A 400 -1.88 -24.64 10.60
N GLY A 401 -1.14 -25.56 9.97
CA GLY A 401 -1.40 -26.10 8.63
C GLY A 401 -0.16 -26.13 7.73
N ALA A 402 -0.22 -26.94 6.67
CA ALA A 402 0.91 -27.23 5.77
C ALA A 402 1.32 -26.07 4.81
N ARG A 403 0.92 -24.82 5.07
CA ARG A 403 1.16 -23.66 4.18
C ARG A 403 1.79 -22.45 4.87
N ASP A 404 2.18 -22.59 6.13
CA ASP A 404 2.79 -21.52 6.93
C ASP A 404 4.32 -21.64 6.90
N CYS A 405 5.03 -20.52 7.05
CA CYS A 405 6.49 -20.45 7.11
C CYS A 405 7.18 -21.13 5.91
N LEU A 406 6.59 -20.98 4.72
CA LEU A 406 7.11 -21.54 3.47
C LEU A 406 8.44 -20.87 3.10
N PRO A 407 9.35 -21.57 2.39
CA PRO A 407 9.16 -22.92 1.82
C PRO A 407 9.42 -24.07 2.79
N VAL A 408 9.90 -23.81 4.01
CA VAL A 408 10.45 -24.86 4.90
C VAL A 408 9.52 -25.32 6.02
N GLY A 409 8.41 -24.61 6.27
CA GLY A 409 7.45 -24.93 7.33
C GLY A 409 7.94 -24.62 8.76
N GLN A 410 9.06 -23.92 8.88
CA GLN A 410 9.72 -23.60 10.14
C GLN A 410 10.30 -22.19 10.09
N LYS A 411 10.44 -21.57 11.26
CA LYS A 411 11.03 -20.25 11.40
C LYS A 411 11.88 -20.17 12.66
N VAL A 412 12.79 -19.22 12.71
CA VAL A 412 13.48 -18.81 13.93
C VAL A 412 12.90 -17.49 14.38
N GLY A 413 12.25 -17.50 15.54
CA GLY A 413 11.70 -16.29 16.16
C GLY A 413 12.43 -15.93 17.44
N ASP A 414 11.91 -14.92 18.15
CA ASP A 414 12.48 -14.37 19.39
C ASP A 414 13.92 -13.85 19.23
N VAL A 415 14.25 -13.36 18.03
CA VAL A 415 15.56 -12.82 17.69
C VAL A 415 15.72 -11.45 18.34
N ASN A 416 16.39 -11.38 19.49
CA ASN A 416 16.70 -10.15 20.21
C ASN A 416 18.02 -10.29 20.99
N GLY A 417 18.46 -9.21 21.64
CA GLY A 417 19.67 -9.21 22.48
C GLY A 417 20.89 -9.73 21.72
N ASP A 418 21.59 -10.71 22.30
CA ASP A 418 22.78 -11.35 21.70
C ASP A 418 22.47 -12.60 20.85
N ALA A 419 21.20 -12.85 20.51
CA ALA A 419 20.81 -13.99 19.68
C ALA A 419 21.44 -13.91 18.28
N LYS A 420 21.93 -15.04 17.78
CA LYS A 420 22.53 -15.18 16.45
C LYS A 420 21.94 -16.37 15.72
N ILE A 421 21.72 -16.19 14.42
CA ILE A 421 21.39 -17.26 13.48
C ILE A 421 22.52 -17.33 12.46
N ALA A 422 23.33 -18.38 12.53
CA ALA A 422 24.56 -18.51 11.74
C ALA A 422 24.49 -19.67 10.75
N PHE A 423 24.55 -19.35 9.46
CA PHE A 423 24.77 -20.31 8.38
C PHE A 423 26.27 -20.42 8.15
N ARG A 424 26.87 -21.61 8.30
CA ARG A 424 28.33 -21.78 8.23
C ARG A 424 28.87 -22.19 6.87
N ASN A 425 28.02 -22.79 6.03
CA ASN A 425 28.41 -23.44 4.77
C ASN A 425 27.64 -22.86 3.60
N VAL A 426 27.55 -21.52 3.51
CA VAL A 426 26.96 -20.84 2.36
C VAL A 426 27.99 -20.84 1.23
N THR A 427 27.73 -21.58 0.16
CA THR A 427 28.69 -21.81 -0.92
C THR A 427 28.39 -20.90 -2.10
N VAL A 428 29.43 -20.20 -2.58
CA VAL A 428 29.35 -19.40 -3.82
C VAL A 428 30.54 -19.73 -4.72
N SER A 429 30.37 -19.60 -6.03
CA SER A 429 31.41 -19.90 -7.03
C SER A 429 32.42 -18.75 -7.20
N ALA A 430 32.00 -17.50 -6.97
CA ALA A 430 32.85 -16.32 -7.09
C ALA A 430 32.82 -15.43 -5.84
N ALA A 431 33.96 -14.81 -5.52
CA ALA A 431 34.08 -13.83 -4.45
C ALA A 431 33.39 -12.50 -4.80
N GLY A 432 33.11 -11.69 -3.79
CA GLY A 432 32.56 -10.34 -3.93
C GLY A 432 31.11 -10.23 -3.45
N LYS A 433 30.39 -9.29 -4.05
CA LYS A 433 28.99 -9.01 -3.72
C LYS A 433 28.06 -10.06 -4.28
N LYS A 434 26.99 -10.35 -3.53
CA LYS A 434 25.93 -11.29 -3.93
C LYS A 434 24.57 -10.70 -3.59
N TYR A 435 23.61 -10.96 -4.47
CA TYR A 435 22.20 -10.78 -4.13
C TYR A 435 21.77 -11.92 -3.22
N VAL A 436 21.11 -11.57 -2.12
CA VAL A 436 20.59 -12.54 -1.16
C VAL A 436 19.11 -12.27 -0.95
N GLY A 437 18.28 -13.25 -1.33
CA GLY A 437 16.87 -13.28 -0.98
C GLY A 437 16.72 -13.80 0.44
N VAL A 438 16.27 -12.96 1.35
CA VAL A 438 16.01 -13.33 2.75
C VAL A 438 14.53 -13.61 2.91
N ASP A 439 14.19 -14.86 3.24
CA ASP A 439 12.83 -15.25 3.59
C ASP A 439 12.60 -14.98 5.07
N PHE A 440 11.65 -14.11 5.37
CA PHE A 440 11.43 -13.58 6.72
C PHE A 440 9.94 -13.47 7.03
N ILE A 441 9.61 -13.27 8.31
CA ILE A 441 8.26 -12.95 8.75
C ILE A 441 8.30 -11.73 9.66
N ASN A 442 7.53 -10.72 9.30
CA ASN A 442 7.28 -9.54 10.09
C ASN A 442 5.79 -9.20 10.02
N TYR A 443 5.11 -9.25 11.17
CA TYR A 443 3.72 -8.84 11.32
C TYR A 443 3.58 -7.74 12.37
N ASP A 444 4.63 -6.94 12.56
CA ASP A 444 4.64 -5.82 13.51
C ASP A 444 4.02 -4.56 12.88
N TYR A 445 2.72 -4.62 12.66
CA TYR A 445 1.95 -3.48 12.17
C TYR A 445 1.95 -2.37 13.21
N ALA A 446 2.31 -1.15 12.79
CA ALA A 446 2.42 0.02 13.64
C ALA A 446 1.06 0.62 14.05
N PHE A 447 0.12 -0.18 14.54
CA PHE A 447 -1.25 0.29 14.81
C PHE A 447 -1.30 1.46 15.81
N GLY A 448 -0.58 1.34 16.93
CA GLY A 448 -0.54 2.37 17.98
C GLY A 448 0.50 3.46 17.76
N THR A 449 1.39 3.31 16.79
CA THR A 449 2.51 4.24 16.52
C THR A 449 2.46 4.85 15.13
N ALA A 450 1.39 4.60 14.37
CA ALA A 450 1.21 5.03 12.98
C ALA A 450 1.30 6.54 12.77
N TRP A 451 0.89 7.34 13.76
CA TRP A 451 0.95 8.81 13.76
C TRP A 451 2.19 9.38 14.48
N GLY A 452 3.18 8.53 14.76
CA GLY A 452 4.44 8.91 15.40
C GLY A 452 5.63 8.32 14.67
N TRP A 453 6.35 7.41 15.33
CA TRP A 453 7.59 6.81 14.83
C TRP A 453 7.43 5.41 14.24
N GLY A 454 6.19 4.93 14.09
CA GLY A 454 5.92 3.62 13.51
C GLY A 454 6.35 3.56 12.04
N THR A 455 7.17 2.57 11.69
CA THR A 455 7.72 2.42 10.33
C THR A 455 7.16 1.22 9.57
N ASN A 456 6.42 0.32 10.23
CA ASN A 456 6.07 -1.01 9.71
C ASN A 456 7.30 -1.84 9.32
N THR A 457 8.43 -1.62 9.97
CA THR A 457 9.65 -2.38 9.74
C THR A 457 10.23 -2.91 11.03
N ARG A 458 10.85 -4.10 10.98
CA ARG A 458 11.81 -4.54 12.00
C ARG A 458 13.22 -4.53 11.46
N ASN A 459 14.19 -4.27 12.32
CA ASN A 459 15.60 -4.20 11.91
C ASN A 459 16.34 -5.49 12.26
N MET A 460 17.22 -5.91 11.37
CA MET A 460 18.15 -7.02 11.56
C MET A 460 19.52 -6.62 11.02
N THR A 461 20.58 -7.14 11.61
CA THR A 461 21.95 -6.97 11.12
C THR A 461 22.44 -8.28 10.51
N ILE A 462 23.20 -8.17 9.44
CA ILE A 462 23.75 -9.31 8.70
C ILE A 462 25.24 -9.10 8.48
N SER A 463 26.06 -10.09 8.80
CA SER A 463 27.49 -10.11 8.48
C SER A 463 27.89 -11.33 7.69
N VAL A 464 28.87 -11.15 6.80
CA VAL A 464 29.47 -12.23 6.00
C VAL A 464 30.94 -12.38 6.42
N ASN A 465 31.36 -13.60 6.73
CA ASN A 465 32.74 -13.97 7.09
C ASN A 465 33.34 -13.16 8.26
N GLY A 466 32.51 -12.65 9.17
CA GLY A 466 32.97 -11.85 10.31
C GLY A 466 33.28 -10.39 9.98
N ASN A 467 32.97 -9.93 8.77
CA ASN A 467 33.02 -8.51 8.41
C ASN A 467 32.01 -7.70 9.24
N PRO A 468 32.16 -6.36 9.32
CA PRO A 468 31.20 -5.50 9.98
C PRO A 468 29.77 -5.78 9.50
N ALA A 469 28.83 -5.89 10.44
CA ALA A 469 27.44 -6.19 10.12
C ALA A 469 26.73 -4.97 9.53
N THR A 470 25.93 -5.18 8.49
CA THR A 470 25.08 -4.16 7.87
C THR A 470 23.66 -4.31 8.38
N ARG A 471 23.00 -3.19 8.67
CA ARG A 471 21.59 -3.16 9.10
C ARG A 471 20.66 -3.20 7.89
N TRP A 472 19.53 -3.87 8.08
CA TRP A 472 18.47 -4.03 7.09
C TRP A 472 17.10 -3.83 7.74
N ALA A 473 16.27 -2.98 7.13
CA ALA A 473 14.90 -2.71 7.53
C ALA A 473 13.95 -3.62 6.76
N PHE A 474 13.43 -4.63 7.45
CA PHE A 474 12.51 -5.62 6.90
C PHE A 474 11.08 -5.08 6.96
N PRO A 475 10.37 -4.98 5.82
CA PRO A 475 8.99 -4.50 5.76
C PRO A 475 8.03 -5.50 6.40
N LEU A 476 6.71 -5.31 6.28
CA LEU A 476 5.75 -6.35 6.63
C LEU A 476 5.83 -7.51 5.62
N ALA A 477 5.64 -8.73 6.10
CA ALA A 477 5.74 -9.95 5.29
C ALA A 477 4.38 -10.50 4.84
N GLY A 478 3.31 -10.16 5.56
CA GLY A 478 1.99 -10.73 5.36
C GLY A 478 0.96 -10.24 6.37
N ASN A 479 -0.07 -11.08 6.58
CA ASN A 479 -1.22 -10.78 7.44
C ASN A 479 -1.18 -11.49 8.79
N ASP A 480 -0.11 -12.23 9.11
CA ASP A 480 0.15 -12.77 10.44
C ASP A 480 1.63 -13.11 10.65
N TRP A 481 1.98 -13.59 11.85
CA TRP A 481 3.32 -14.06 12.21
C TRP A 481 3.70 -15.42 11.59
N PHE A 482 3.07 -15.85 10.49
CA PHE A 482 3.32 -17.14 9.85
C PHE A 482 3.47 -17.05 8.33
N GLU A 483 3.03 -15.95 7.72
CA GLU A 483 3.16 -15.72 6.29
C GLU A 483 4.56 -15.19 5.93
N THR A 484 5.30 -15.97 5.15
CA THR A 484 6.65 -15.61 4.69
C THR A 484 6.62 -14.54 3.60
N GLY A 485 7.41 -13.49 3.80
CA GLY A 485 7.79 -12.52 2.78
C GLY A 485 9.26 -12.71 2.37
N ARG A 486 9.65 -12.12 1.25
CA ARG A 486 11.04 -12.11 0.80
C ARG A 486 11.54 -10.69 0.65
N LEU A 487 12.72 -10.41 1.19
CA LEU A 487 13.46 -9.18 0.96
C LEU A 487 14.76 -9.53 0.25
N THR A 488 14.98 -8.95 -0.94
CA THR A 488 16.25 -9.10 -1.64
C THR A 488 17.17 -7.92 -1.33
N ILE A 489 18.41 -8.25 -0.99
CA ILE A 489 19.46 -7.31 -0.56
C ILE A 489 20.79 -7.66 -1.24
N GLU A 490 21.72 -6.70 -1.27
CA GLU A 490 23.09 -6.95 -1.69
C GLU A 490 23.99 -7.08 -0.46
N LEU A 491 24.70 -8.20 -0.34
CA LEU A 491 25.68 -8.45 0.72
C LEU A 491 27.07 -8.60 0.13
N ASP A 492 28.06 -7.95 0.75
CA ASP A 492 29.47 -8.01 0.35
C ASP A 492 30.29 -8.92 1.27
N GLY A 493 31.49 -9.29 0.84
CA GLY A 493 32.46 -10.03 1.64
C GLY A 493 32.41 -11.55 1.45
N PHE A 494 31.69 -12.04 0.44
CA PHE A 494 31.77 -13.46 0.08
C PHE A 494 33.13 -13.78 -0.55
N LYS A 495 33.63 -14.98 -0.28
CA LYS A 495 34.77 -15.61 -0.95
C LYS A 495 34.26 -16.83 -1.73
N ALA A 496 34.97 -17.20 -2.79
CA ALA A 496 34.70 -18.46 -3.48
C ALA A 496 34.82 -19.65 -2.49
N GLY A 497 33.87 -20.59 -2.57
CA GLY A 497 33.74 -21.69 -1.61
C GLY A 497 32.78 -21.37 -0.46
N GLU A 498 33.04 -21.92 0.73
CA GLU A 498 32.17 -21.81 1.90
C GLU A 498 32.31 -20.49 2.66
N ASN A 499 31.17 -19.93 3.06
CA ASN A 499 31.05 -18.66 3.75
C ASN A 499 30.18 -18.78 5.00
N GLY A 500 30.53 -18.00 6.02
CA GLY A 500 29.69 -17.79 7.19
C GLY A 500 28.79 -16.58 6.99
N VAL A 501 27.48 -16.74 7.13
CA VAL A 501 26.51 -15.62 7.13
C VAL A 501 25.76 -15.62 8.47
N VAL A 502 25.82 -14.50 9.18
CA VAL A 502 25.27 -14.37 10.53
C VAL A 502 24.24 -13.28 10.58
N PHE A 503 23.04 -13.63 11.06
CA PHE A 503 21.92 -12.73 11.32
C PHE A 503 21.82 -12.48 12.82
N ALA A 504 21.57 -11.22 13.21
CA ALA A 504 21.35 -10.83 14.60
C ALA A 504 20.38 -9.64 14.68
N ALA A 505 19.74 -9.45 15.84
CA ALA A 505 18.95 -8.24 16.09
C ALA A 505 19.84 -6.99 16.03
N GLN A 506 19.28 -5.86 15.59
CA GLN A 506 20.00 -4.59 15.72
C GLN A 506 20.08 -4.19 17.20
N ALA A 507 21.25 -3.73 17.63
CA ALA A 507 21.46 -3.25 18.99
C ALA A 507 20.44 -2.15 19.33
N ASN A 508 19.79 -2.27 20.49
CA ASN A 508 18.79 -1.32 20.99
C ASN A 508 17.52 -1.15 20.12
N SER A 509 17.23 -2.04 19.16
CA SER A 509 16.08 -1.91 18.25
C SER A 509 14.89 -2.84 18.55
N GLY A 510 14.90 -3.52 19.69
CA GLY A 510 13.88 -4.52 20.03
C GLY A 510 14.08 -5.87 19.33
N PHE A 511 12.98 -6.54 18.96
CA PHE A 511 13.02 -7.80 18.23
C PHE A 511 13.29 -7.59 16.74
N ALA A 512 14.10 -8.46 16.15
CA ALA A 512 14.25 -8.60 14.71
C ALA A 512 13.00 -9.28 14.10
N PRO A 513 12.82 -9.28 12.77
CA PRO A 513 11.85 -10.18 12.13
C PRO A 513 12.24 -11.66 12.40
N ASP A 514 11.26 -12.55 12.28
CA ASP A 514 11.55 -13.99 12.28
C ASP A 514 12.22 -14.37 10.96
N LEU A 515 13.12 -15.35 10.98
CA LEU A 515 13.85 -15.82 9.81
C LEU A 515 13.35 -17.20 9.36
N VAL A 516 13.21 -17.42 8.06
CA VAL A 516 12.76 -18.69 7.46
C VAL A 516 13.89 -19.34 6.65
N GLY A 517 14.69 -18.56 5.94
CA GLY A 517 15.84 -19.05 5.20
C GLY A 517 16.46 -17.97 4.34
N ILE A 518 17.53 -18.31 3.64
CA ILE A 518 18.19 -17.42 2.69
C ILE A 518 18.46 -18.14 1.38
N GLU A 519 18.40 -17.38 0.29
CA GLU A 519 18.79 -17.83 -1.03
C GLU A 519 19.86 -16.90 -1.58
N VAL A 520 20.96 -17.45 -2.08
CA VAL A 520 22.06 -16.66 -2.65
C VAL A 520 22.01 -16.77 -4.17
N TYR A 521 22.21 -15.65 -4.86
CA TYR A 521 22.19 -15.59 -6.32
C TYR A 521 23.56 -15.19 -6.88
N GLU A 522 23.93 -15.80 -8.01
CA GLU A 522 25.18 -15.56 -8.75
C GLU A 522 24.97 -15.29 -10.23
#